data_AF-A0A354Z1P8-F1
#
_entry.id   AF-A0A354Z1P8-F1
#
_cell.length_a   1.000
_cell.length_b   1.000
_cell.length_c   1.000
_cell.angle_alpha   90.00
_cell.angle_beta   90.00
_cell.angle_gamma   90.00
#
_symmetry.space_group_name_H-M   'P 1'
#
loop_
_entity.id
_entity.type
_entity.pdbx_description
1 polymer ?
#
loop_
_entity_poly.entity_id
_entity_poly.type
_entity_poly.pdbx_seq_one_letter_code
_entity_poly.pdbx_strand_id
1 'polypeptide(L)'
;TMGRAVVPSGASTGAHEAVELRDGDSKRYLGKGVLQAVDNVNMIIAPEVIGMDATAQIDIDQLMIDLDDTPNKAKLGANAIMGVSLAVARAAATHLAIPLYQYIGGVNAREIPVPMMNILNGGKHADNNVDIQEFM
;
A
#
# COMPACT_ATOMS: atom_id res chain seq x y z
N THR A 1 -4.97 13.89 -15.50
CA THR A 1 -4.00 13.92 -14.37
C THR A 1 -3.48 12.51 -14.16
N MET A 2 -2.37 12.30 -13.43
CA MET A 2 -1.78 10.97 -13.21
C MET A 2 -1.32 10.85 -11.77
N GLY A 3 -1.62 9.73 -11.11
CA GLY A 3 -1.08 9.35 -9.81
C GLY A 3 -0.27 8.06 -9.93
N ARG A 4 0.78 7.92 -9.12
CA ARG A 4 1.62 6.71 -9.07
C ARG A 4 1.95 6.40 -7.62
N ALA A 5 1.79 5.15 -7.23
CA ALA A 5 2.17 4.64 -5.92
C ALA A 5 3.01 3.37 -6.07
N VAL A 6 3.85 3.11 -5.06
CA VAL A 6 4.59 1.86 -4.89
C VAL A 6 4.26 1.36 -3.50
N VAL A 7 3.93 0.07 -3.38
CA VAL A 7 3.56 -0.55 -2.11
C VAL A 7 4.80 -1.16 -1.47
N PRO A 8 5.13 -0.82 -0.20
CA PRO A 8 6.23 -1.44 0.52
C PRO A 8 5.88 -2.88 0.91
N SER A 9 6.90 -3.68 1.25
CA SER A 9 6.71 -5.02 1.78
C SER A 9 7.53 -5.19 3.06
N GLY A 10 6.93 -5.76 4.09
CA GLY A 10 7.53 -5.98 5.41
C GLY A 10 8.07 -7.40 5.58
N ALA A 11 9.09 -7.54 6.42
CA ALA A 11 9.67 -8.85 6.79
C ALA A 11 8.93 -9.53 7.97
N SER A 12 8.15 -8.77 8.73
CA SER A 12 7.37 -9.26 9.87
C SER A 12 5.90 -9.07 9.57
N THR A 13 5.21 -10.14 9.17
CA THR A 13 3.77 -10.15 8.97
C THR A 13 3.08 -10.57 10.28
N GLY A 14 2.36 -9.65 10.90
CA GLY A 14 1.48 -9.96 12.03
C GLY A 14 0.35 -10.89 11.62
N ALA A 15 -0.07 -11.80 12.52
CA ALA A 15 -1.12 -12.78 12.23
C ALA A 15 -2.51 -12.19 11.91
N HIS A 16 -2.71 -10.90 12.18
CA HIS A 16 -3.96 -10.17 11.96
C HIS A 16 -3.83 -9.05 10.90
N GLU A 17 -2.74 -9.04 10.14
CA GLU A 17 -2.52 -8.05 9.08
C GLU A 17 -3.26 -8.41 7.79
N ALA A 18 -3.49 -7.40 6.96
CA ALA A 18 -3.91 -7.61 5.59
C ALA A 18 -2.82 -8.33 4.79
N VAL A 19 -3.21 -9.23 3.90
CA VAL A 19 -2.27 -10.16 3.27
C VAL A 19 -1.76 -9.63 1.93
N GLU A 20 -0.44 -9.51 1.80
CA GLU A 20 0.22 -9.29 0.51
C GLU A 20 0.09 -10.53 -0.38
N LEU A 21 -0.40 -10.38 -1.61
CA LEU A 21 -0.50 -11.48 -2.56
C LEU A 21 0.82 -11.67 -3.33
N ARG A 22 1.35 -12.89 -3.27
CA ARG A 22 2.59 -13.34 -3.93
C ARG A 22 2.29 -14.51 -4.87
N ASP A 23 3.03 -14.60 -5.97
CA ASP A 23 2.81 -15.60 -7.03
C ASP A 23 3.13 -17.05 -6.58
N GLY A 24 4.05 -17.24 -5.64
CA GLY A 24 4.48 -18.57 -5.19
C GLY A 24 5.30 -19.37 -6.21
N ASP A 25 5.54 -18.84 -7.41
CA ASP A 25 6.35 -19.48 -8.44
C ASP A 25 7.84 -19.46 -8.10
N SER A 26 8.38 -20.59 -7.66
CA SER A 26 9.79 -20.73 -7.29
C SER A 26 10.78 -20.40 -8.41
N LYS A 27 10.36 -20.49 -9.69
CA LYS A 27 11.20 -20.15 -10.84
C LYS A 27 11.35 -18.63 -11.03
N ARG A 28 10.49 -17.81 -10.40
CA ARG A 28 10.49 -16.34 -10.53
C ARG A 28 10.66 -15.68 -9.18
N TYR A 29 11.77 -14.96 -9.01
CA TYR A 29 12.10 -14.26 -7.76
C TYR A 29 11.97 -15.14 -6.50
N LEU A 30 12.26 -16.44 -6.61
CA LEU A 30 12.13 -17.40 -5.50
C LEU A 30 10.72 -17.43 -4.89
N GLY A 31 9.67 -17.33 -5.72
CA GLY A 31 8.28 -17.30 -5.27
C GLY A 31 7.74 -15.92 -4.89
N LYS A 32 8.59 -14.87 -4.93
CA LYS A 32 8.23 -13.50 -4.50
C LYS A 32 7.64 -12.62 -5.60
N GLY A 33 7.32 -13.19 -6.76
CA GLY A 33 6.59 -12.49 -7.82
C GLY A 33 5.24 -11.94 -7.31
N VAL A 34 4.68 -10.96 -8.03
CA VAL A 34 3.41 -10.30 -7.70
C VAL A 34 2.52 -10.11 -8.94
N LEU A 35 2.71 -10.92 -9.98
CA LEU A 35 1.91 -10.82 -11.21
C LEU A 35 0.42 -11.03 -10.93
N GLN A 36 0.05 -11.92 -10.01
CA GLN A 36 -1.36 -12.11 -9.66
C GLN A 36 -1.98 -10.84 -9.09
N ALA A 37 -1.27 -10.11 -8.22
CA ALA A 37 -1.74 -8.83 -7.70
C ALA A 37 -1.83 -7.76 -8.81
N VAL A 38 -0.88 -7.74 -9.75
CA VAL A 38 -0.93 -6.84 -10.92
C VAL A 38 -2.11 -7.17 -11.82
N ASP A 39 -2.39 -8.44 -12.07
CA ASP A 39 -3.53 -8.90 -12.87
C ASP A 39 -4.84 -8.55 -12.17
N ASN A 40 -4.93 -8.70 -10.84
CA ASN A 40 -6.09 -8.26 -10.07
C ASN A 40 -6.34 -6.74 -10.23
N VAL A 41 -5.29 -5.91 -10.22
CA VAL A 41 -5.44 -4.47 -10.49
C VAL A 41 -5.99 -4.24 -11.89
N ASN A 42 -5.38 -4.83 -12.91
CA ASN A 42 -5.70 -4.53 -14.31
C ASN A 42 -7.06 -5.10 -14.76
N MET A 43 -7.41 -6.30 -14.27
CA MET A 43 -8.51 -7.09 -14.81
C MET A 43 -9.75 -7.08 -13.91
N ILE A 44 -9.60 -6.81 -12.61
CA ILE A 44 -10.70 -6.85 -11.64
C ILE A 44 -10.98 -5.46 -11.06
N ILE A 45 -9.97 -4.78 -10.51
CA ILE A 45 -10.17 -3.48 -9.87
C ILE A 45 -10.40 -2.38 -10.91
N ALA A 46 -9.58 -2.33 -11.97
CA ALA A 46 -9.65 -1.24 -12.94
C ALA A 46 -11.03 -1.08 -13.60
N PRO A 47 -11.72 -2.14 -14.08
CA PRO A 47 -13.06 -2.00 -14.65
C PRO A 47 -14.09 -1.36 -13.71
N GLU A 48 -14.00 -1.66 -12.41
CA GLU A 48 -14.95 -1.16 -11.40
C GLU A 48 -14.66 0.30 -10.98
N VAL A 49 -13.38 0.71 -11.03
CA VAL A 49 -12.96 2.07 -10.61
C VAL A 49 -12.99 3.07 -11.77
N ILE A 50 -12.91 2.61 -13.03
CA ILE A 50 -12.98 3.48 -14.21
C ILE A 50 -14.32 4.24 -14.24
N GLY A 51 -14.22 5.58 -14.29
CA GLY A 51 -15.39 6.46 -14.32
C GLY A 51 -15.79 7.01 -12.96
N MET A 52 -15.21 6.51 -11.87
CA MET A 52 -15.39 7.11 -10.54
C MET A 52 -14.65 8.43 -10.41
N ASP A 53 -15.14 9.30 -9.53
CA ASP A 53 -14.47 10.53 -9.14
C ASP A 53 -13.28 10.21 -8.21
N ALA A 54 -12.06 10.51 -8.66
CA ALA A 54 -10.85 10.28 -7.88
C ALA A 54 -10.81 11.05 -6.54
N THR A 55 -11.61 12.10 -6.38
CA THR A 55 -11.74 12.85 -5.12
C THR A 55 -12.63 12.13 -4.09
N ALA A 56 -13.43 11.16 -4.52
CA ALA A 56 -14.26 10.31 -3.67
C ALA A 56 -13.45 9.13 -3.09
N GLN A 57 -12.39 9.44 -2.36
CA GLN A 57 -11.43 8.46 -1.84
C GLN A 57 -12.10 7.34 -1.03
N ILE A 58 -13.02 7.69 -0.13
CA ILE A 58 -13.73 6.74 0.74
C ILE A 58 -14.56 5.76 -0.09
N ASP A 59 -15.25 6.25 -1.12
CA ASP A 59 -16.11 5.43 -1.96
C ASP A 59 -15.29 4.43 -2.79
N ILE A 60 -14.15 4.87 -3.33
CA ILE A 60 -13.23 4.00 -4.07
C ILE A 60 -12.60 2.94 -3.14
N ASP A 61 -12.17 3.35 -1.95
CA ASP A 61 -11.59 2.42 -0.97
C ASP A 61 -12.63 1.39 -0.49
N GLN A 62 -13.86 1.82 -0.24
CA GLN A 62 -14.95 0.92 0.17
C GLN A 62 -15.32 -0.04 -0.97
N LEU A 63 -15.44 0.44 -2.21
CA LEU A 63 -15.66 -0.41 -3.38
C LEU A 63 -14.60 -1.52 -3.47
N MET A 64 -13.31 -1.19 -3.31
CA MET A 64 -12.24 -2.19 -3.38
C MET A 64 -12.27 -3.17 -2.21
N ILE A 65 -12.68 -2.74 -1.01
CA ILE A 65 -12.88 -3.62 0.15
C ILE A 65 -14.02 -4.59 -0.13
N ASP A 66 -15.15 -4.10 -0.65
CA ASP A 66 -16.32 -4.90 -0.96
C ASP A 66 -16.07 -5.87 -2.12
N LEU A 67 -15.28 -5.45 -3.13
CA LEU A 67 -14.89 -6.28 -4.28
C LEU A 67 -13.98 -7.46 -3.86
N ASP A 68 -13.12 -7.24 -2.87
CA ASP A 68 -12.30 -8.29 -2.28
C ASP A 68 -13.12 -9.26 -1.44
N ASP A 69 -14.08 -8.76 -0.65
CA ASP A 69 -15.00 -9.56 0.18
C ASP A 69 -14.29 -10.52 1.16
N THR A 70 -13.08 -10.16 1.60
CA THR A 70 -12.38 -10.88 2.68
C THR A 70 -11.95 -9.92 3.79
N PRO A 71 -11.93 -10.38 5.06
CA PRO A 71 -11.58 -9.52 6.20
C PRO A 71 -10.12 -9.02 6.15
N ASN A 72 -9.24 -9.69 5.39
CA ASN A 72 -7.81 -9.43 5.34
C ASN A 72 -7.27 -9.15 3.93
N LYS A 73 -8.14 -8.85 2.95
CA LYS A 73 -7.73 -8.48 1.59
C LYS A 73 -6.99 -9.60 0.84
N ALA A 74 -7.24 -10.85 1.19
CA ALA A 74 -6.46 -11.99 0.69
C ALA A 74 -6.84 -12.42 -0.73
N LYS A 75 -8.02 -12.04 -1.23
CA LYS A 75 -8.50 -12.44 -2.56
C LYS A 75 -7.84 -11.61 -3.66
N LEU A 76 -7.87 -10.28 -3.53
CA LEU A 76 -7.25 -9.36 -4.47
C LEU A 76 -5.79 -9.06 -4.13
N GLY A 77 -5.44 -9.17 -2.84
CA GLY A 77 -4.14 -8.80 -2.30
C GLY A 77 -4.16 -7.38 -1.75
N ALA A 78 -3.71 -7.22 -0.50
CA ALA A 78 -3.59 -5.90 0.14
C ALA A 78 -2.67 -4.96 -0.66
N ASN A 79 -1.65 -5.50 -1.31
CA ASN A 79 -0.75 -4.78 -2.20
C ASN A 79 -1.44 -4.28 -3.49
N ALA A 80 -2.41 -4.99 -4.04
CA ALA A 80 -3.20 -4.51 -5.17
C ALA A 80 -4.08 -3.32 -4.74
N ILE A 81 -4.86 -3.50 -3.67
CA ILE A 81 -5.80 -2.50 -3.15
C ILE A 81 -5.07 -1.23 -2.70
N MET A 82 -4.00 -1.36 -1.91
CA MET A 82 -3.22 -0.22 -1.43
C MET A 82 -2.53 0.54 -2.57
N GLY A 83 -2.08 -0.17 -3.61
CA GLY A 83 -1.49 0.45 -4.79
C GLY A 83 -2.46 1.38 -5.51
N VAL A 84 -3.70 0.93 -5.73
CA VAL A 84 -4.76 1.73 -6.35
C VAL A 84 -5.18 2.89 -5.43
N SER A 85 -5.47 2.61 -4.16
CA SER A 85 -5.88 3.60 -3.15
C SER A 85 -4.93 4.81 -3.09
N LEU A 86 -3.61 4.54 -2.97
CA LEU A 86 -2.59 5.59 -2.91
C LEU A 86 -2.39 6.33 -4.24
N ALA A 87 -2.53 5.62 -5.37
CA ALA A 87 -2.42 6.23 -6.69
C ALA A 87 -3.60 7.18 -6.98
N VAL A 88 -4.81 6.82 -6.54
CA VAL A 88 -6.02 7.65 -6.61
C VAL A 88 -5.83 8.94 -5.82
N ALA A 89 -5.41 8.85 -4.55
CA ALA A 89 -5.15 10.03 -3.71
C ALA A 89 -4.15 11.00 -4.36
N ARG A 90 -3.09 10.46 -4.98
CA ARG A 90 -2.09 11.26 -5.69
C ARG A 90 -2.65 11.89 -6.97
N ALA A 91 -3.47 11.15 -7.73
CA ALA A 91 -4.12 11.67 -8.93
C ALA A 91 -5.09 12.81 -8.59
N ALA A 92 -5.84 12.69 -7.49
CA ALA A 92 -6.76 13.70 -6.99
C ALA A 92 -6.04 14.96 -6.49
N ALA A 93 -4.98 14.80 -5.68
CA ALA A 93 -4.15 15.92 -5.26
C ALA A 93 -3.53 16.67 -6.45
N THR A 94 -3.06 15.92 -7.46
CA THR A 94 -2.53 16.49 -8.71
C THR A 94 -3.61 17.22 -9.51
N HIS A 95 -4.83 16.68 -9.55
CA HIS A 95 -5.97 17.32 -10.23
C HIS A 95 -6.37 18.65 -9.58
N LEU A 96 -6.38 18.70 -8.25
CA LEU A 96 -6.69 19.89 -7.48
C LEU A 96 -5.51 20.88 -7.38
N ALA A 97 -4.35 20.54 -7.96
CA ALA A 97 -3.12 21.33 -7.91
C ALA A 97 -2.66 21.66 -6.48
N ILE A 98 -2.88 20.75 -5.54
CA ILE A 98 -2.43 20.87 -4.15
C ILE A 98 -1.43 19.76 -3.78
N PRO A 99 -0.49 20.02 -2.87
CA PRO A 99 0.38 18.98 -2.32
C PRO A 99 -0.41 17.84 -1.68
N LEU A 100 0.09 16.60 -1.80
CA LEU A 100 -0.57 15.41 -1.24
C LEU A 100 -0.85 15.51 0.26
N TYR A 101 0.05 16.10 1.04
CA TYR A 101 -0.14 16.25 2.49
C TYR A 101 -1.32 17.18 2.82
N GLN A 102 -1.58 18.20 1.98
CA GLN A 102 -2.73 19.08 2.14
C GLN A 102 -4.01 18.40 1.65
N TYR A 103 -3.93 17.61 0.58
CA TYR A 103 -5.07 16.80 0.11
C TYR A 103 -5.55 15.83 1.19
N ILE A 104 -4.63 15.14 1.87
CA ILE A 104 -4.95 14.16 2.92
C ILE A 104 -5.32 14.85 4.24
N GLY A 105 -4.52 15.81 4.69
CA GLY A 105 -4.64 16.39 6.04
C GLY A 105 -5.45 17.69 6.11
N GLY A 106 -5.97 18.17 4.99
CA GLY A 106 -6.74 19.40 4.89
C GLY A 106 -5.94 20.68 5.17
N VAL A 107 -6.66 21.76 5.48
CA VAL A 107 -6.11 23.12 5.60
C VAL A 107 -5.08 23.30 6.72
N ASN A 108 -5.07 22.41 7.72
CA ASN A 108 -4.19 22.50 8.88
C ASN A 108 -3.01 21.51 8.83
N ALA A 109 -2.79 20.83 7.71
CA ALA A 109 -1.66 19.93 7.51
C ALA A 109 -0.33 20.70 7.43
N ARG A 110 0.26 21.01 8.58
CA ARG A 110 1.46 21.87 8.69
C ARG A 110 2.53 21.40 9.67
N GLU A 111 2.23 20.35 10.45
CA GLU A 111 3.15 19.83 11.45
C GLU A 111 4.17 18.88 10.82
N ILE A 112 5.45 19.08 11.13
CA ILE A 112 6.55 18.22 10.68
C ILE A 112 6.92 17.30 11.85
N PRO A 113 6.85 15.97 11.71
CA PRO A 113 7.12 15.05 12.80
C PRO A 113 8.62 15.02 13.16
N VAL A 114 8.93 14.81 14.44
CA VAL A 114 10.30 14.52 14.89
C VAL A 114 10.69 13.12 14.37
N PRO A 115 11.80 12.99 13.62
CA PRO A 115 12.19 11.69 13.09
C PRO A 115 12.74 10.79 14.19
N MET A 116 12.22 9.57 14.29
CA MET A 116 12.86 8.48 15.03
C MET A 116 13.86 7.81 14.07
N MET A 117 15.15 8.10 14.27
CA MET A 117 16.19 7.71 13.32
C MET A 117 16.86 6.42 13.78
N ASN A 118 16.52 5.30 13.15
CA ASN A 118 17.19 4.04 13.43
C ASN A 118 18.69 4.12 13.10
N ILE A 119 19.54 3.96 14.11
CA ILE A 119 21.01 4.03 14.00
C ILE A 119 21.68 2.66 14.12
N LEU A 120 20.97 1.65 14.65
CA LEU A 120 21.51 0.30 14.82
C LEU A 120 20.41 -0.75 14.69
N ASN A 121 20.67 -1.77 13.88
CA ASN A 121 19.78 -2.90 13.65
C ASN A 121 20.21 -4.13 14.46
N GLY A 122 19.23 -4.90 14.92
CA GLY A 122 19.38 -6.24 15.49
C GLY A 122 18.23 -7.14 15.06
N GLY A 123 18.04 -8.26 15.75
CA GLY A 123 16.96 -9.22 15.52
C GLY A 123 16.91 -9.71 14.07
N LYS A 124 15.72 -9.69 13.46
CA LYS A 124 15.54 -10.13 12.05
C LYS A 124 16.17 -9.18 11.01
N HIS A 125 16.59 -7.98 11.43
CA HIS A 125 17.12 -6.96 10.53
C HIS A 125 18.66 -6.95 10.45
N ALA A 126 19.35 -7.79 11.24
CA ALA A 126 20.81 -7.92 11.19
C ALA A 126 21.29 -9.33 11.54
N ASP A 127 22.38 -9.77 10.92
CA ASP A 127 23.07 -11.03 11.27
C ASP A 127 24.05 -10.78 12.41
N ASN A 128 23.52 -10.47 13.60
CA ASN A 128 24.29 -10.22 14.82
C ASN A 128 23.61 -10.83 16.05
N ASN A 129 24.23 -10.70 17.23
CA ASN A 129 23.72 -11.25 18.49
C ASN A 129 22.84 -10.26 19.29
N VAL A 130 22.32 -9.21 18.63
CA VAL A 130 21.51 -8.18 19.30
C VAL A 130 20.05 -8.57 19.19
N ASP A 131 19.38 -8.82 20.32
CA ASP A 131 17.97 -9.25 20.34
C ASP A 131 16.99 -8.13 19.96
N ILE A 132 17.30 -6.88 20.34
CA ILE A 132 16.47 -5.71 20.04
C ILE A 132 16.55 -5.41 18.54
N GLN A 133 15.39 -5.23 17.90
CA GLN A 133 15.30 -5.12 16.44
C GLN A 133 15.83 -3.77 15.90
N GLU A 134 15.51 -2.66 16.56
CA GLU A 134 15.85 -1.31 16.09
C GLU A 134 16.18 -0.40 17.28
N PHE A 135 17.24 0.41 17.15
CA PHE A 135 17.63 1.43 18.10
C PHE A 135 17.48 2.79 17.42
N MET A 136 16.51 3.57 17.89
CA MET A 136 16.11 4.86 17.30
C MET A 136 16.45 6.04 18.20
#